data_AF-A0A2W6E4Z8-F1
#
_entry.id   AF-A0A2W6E4Z8-F1
#
_cell.length_a   1.000
_cell.length_b   1.000
_cell.length_c   1.000
_cell.angle_alpha   90.00
_cell.angle_beta   90.00
_cell.angle_gamma   90.00
#
_symmetry.space_group_name_H-M   'P 1'
#
loop_
_entity.id
_entity.type
_entity.pdbx_description
1 polymer ?
#
loop_
_entity_poly.entity_id
_entity_poly.type
_entity_poly.pdbx_seq_one_letter_code
_entity_poly.pdbx_strand_id
1 'polypeptide(L)'
;MTRPTAQATPTKEEEAPIHILWINCGLSCDGDSVALTAATQPSIEEIALGALPGLPKIAVHWPLIDFECGPEQGADNFIEWFWKADRGELEPFVLVLEGSIPNEAINGEGYFTGFGRHPDTNQPVTINEWIDKLAPKATIILAAGTCATYG
;
A
#
# COMPACT_ATOMS: atom_id res chain seq x y z
N MET A 1 -43.66 -22.93 27.76
CA MET A 1 -42.27 -22.82 27.28
C MET A 1 -42.21 -21.64 26.31
N THR A 2 -41.80 -20.48 26.80
CA THR A 2 -41.59 -19.26 26.01
C THR A 2 -40.27 -19.40 25.24
N ARG A 3 -40.36 -19.27 23.92
CA ARG A 3 -39.23 -19.34 22.98
C ARG A 3 -38.26 -18.18 23.28
N PRO A 4 -36.93 -18.38 23.38
CA PRO A 4 -36.02 -17.28 23.58
C PRO A 4 -36.03 -16.37 22.35
N THR A 5 -36.24 -15.07 22.58
CA THR A 5 -36.06 -14.03 21.57
C THR A 5 -34.60 -14.03 21.17
N ALA A 6 -34.30 -14.33 19.90
CA ALA A 6 -32.96 -14.16 19.36
C ALA A 6 -32.57 -12.68 19.49
N GLN A 7 -31.52 -12.39 20.26
CA GLN A 7 -30.87 -11.08 20.21
C GLN A 7 -30.31 -10.91 18.80
N ALA A 8 -30.79 -9.90 18.09
CA ALA A 8 -30.18 -9.47 16.85
C ALA A 8 -28.77 -8.94 17.17
N THR A 9 -27.75 -9.66 16.73
CA THR A 9 -26.39 -9.14 16.64
C THR A 9 -26.43 -7.90 15.75
N PRO A 10 -25.81 -6.77 16.16
CA PRO A 10 -25.78 -5.59 15.32
C PRO A 10 -25.10 -5.95 14.00
N THR A 11 -25.80 -5.71 12.89
CA THR A 11 -25.24 -5.75 11.54
C THR A 11 -24.07 -4.76 11.50
N LYS A 12 -22.84 -5.29 11.41
CA LYS A 12 -21.67 -4.50 11.03
C LYS A 12 -22.08 -3.72 9.78
N GLU A 13 -22.11 -2.39 9.87
CA GLU A 13 -21.82 -1.56 8.70
C GLU A 13 -20.60 -2.20 8.05
N GLU A 14 -20.61 -2.41 6.73
CA GLU A 14 -19.46 -2.96 6.02
C GLU A 14 -18.26 -2.05 6.31
N GLU A 15 -17.45 -2.46 7.29
CA GLU A 15 -16.32 -1.70 7.79
C GLU A 15 -15.36 -1.52 6.61
N ALA A 16 -15.15 -0.25 6.22
CA ALA A 16 -14.28 0.07 5.10
C ALA A 16 -12.91 -0.58 5.32
N PRO A 17 -12.31 -1.19 4.29
CA PRO A 17 -11.05 -1.89 4.46
C PRO A 17 -9.94 -0.91 4.85
N ILE A 18 -8.97 -1.40 5.62
CA ILE A 18 -7.69 -0.70 5.77
C ILE A 18 -6.89 -0.94 4.49
N HIS A 19 -6.48 0.14 3.85
CA HIS A 19 -5.67 0.06 2.63
C HIS A 19 -4.18 -0.06 2.98
N ILE A 20 -3.46 -0.97 2.32
CA ILE A 20 -2.01 -1.06 2.40
C ILE A 20 -1.46 -0.57 1.08
N LEU A 21 -0.82 0.60 1.08
CA LEU A 21 -0.12 1.17 -0.07
C LEU A 21 1.36 0.79 0.02
N TRP A 22 1.79 -0.18 -0.78
CA TRP A 22 3.17 -0.68 -0.74
C TRP A 22 3.99 -0.11 -1.89
N ILE A 23 4.99 0.71 -1.57
CA ILE A 23 5.94 1.25 -2.54
C ILE A 23 7.27 0.51 -2.40
N ASN A 24 7.54 -0.39 -3.35
CA ASN A 24 8.83 -1.08 -3.50
C ASN A 24 9.83 -0.32 -4.38
N CYS A 25 9.45 0.85 -4.89
CA CYS A 25 10.29 1.68 -5.76
C CYS A 25 11.26 2.60 -4.98
N GLY A 26 11.68 2.21 -3.78
CA GLY A 26 12.93 2.70 -3.24
C GLY A 26 14.12 2.13 -4.02
N LEU A 27 15.35 2.34 -3.52
CA LEU A 27 16.51 1.58 -3.95
C LEU A 27 16.41 0.16 -3.37
N SER A 28 15.58 -0.66 -4.02
CA SER A 28 15.08 -1.95 -3.55
C SER A 28 15.60 -3.12 -4.41
N CYS A 29 15.65 -4.31 -3.80
CA CYS A 29 15.81 -5.59 -4.50
C CYS A 29 14.53 -6.45 -4.46
N ASP A 30 13.45 -5.93 -3.87
CA ASP A 30 12.15 -6.57 -3.65
C ASP A 30 12.24 -7.88 -2.83
N GLY A 31 13.32 -8.02 -2.07
CA GLY A 31 13.58 -9.21 -1.26
C GLY A 31 12.68 -9.33 -0.04
N ASP A 32 12.28 -8.20 0.56
CA ASP A 32 11.37 -8.20 1.71
C ASP A 32 9.95 -8.56 1.27
N SER A 33 9.56 -8.04 0.10
CA SER A 33 8.39 -8.46 -0.66
C SER A 33 8.34 -9.98 -0.88
N VAL A 34 9.39 -10.56 -1.48
CA VAL A 34 9.48 -12.02 -1.69
C VAL A 34 9.46 -12.78 -0.36
N ALA A 35 10.20 -12.32 0.65
CA ALA A 35 10.25 -12.96 1.97
C ALA A 35 8.87 -13.01 2.64
N LEU A 36 8.04 -11.95 2.50
CA LEU A 36 6.70 -11.92 3.05
C LEU A 36 5.79 -13.00 2.45
N THR A 37 5.94 -13.31 1.15
CA THR A 37 5.17 -14.42 0.53
C THR A 37 5.51 -15.80 1.08
N ALA A 38 6.65 -15.94 1.77
CA ALA A 38 7.04 -17.19 2.43
C ALA A 38 6.54 -17.29 3.88
N ALA A 39 5.84 -16.26 4.39
CA ALA A 39 5.29 -16.27 5.75
C ALA A 39 4.21 -17.36 5.90
N THR A 40 4.17 -18.01 7.07
CA THR A 40 3.22 -19.09 7.37
C THR A 40 2.47 -18.91 8.68
N GLN A 41 2.74 -17.82 9.43
CA GLN A 41 2.23 -17.61 10.79
C GLN A 41 2.02 -16.12 11.12
N PRO A 42 0.99 -15.46 10.58
CA PRO A 42 0.11 -15.95 9.51
C PRO A 42 0.77 -15.81 8.12
N SER A 43 0.16 -16.42 7.10
CA SER A 43 0.54 -16.17 5.70
C SER A 43 -0.07 -14.87 5.16
N ILE A 44 0.46 -14.35 4.05
CA ILE A 44 -0.10 -13.13 3.44
C ILE A 44 -1.49 -13.37 2.88
N GLU A 45 -1.78 -14.58 2.38
CA GLU A 45 -3.10 -14.97 1.89
C GLU A 45 -4.12 -15.04 3.03
N GLU A 46 -3.73 -15.54 4.21
CA GLU A 46 -4.60 -15.54 5.40
C GLU A 46 -4.99 -14.11 5.82
N ILE A 47 -4.06 -13.17 5.68
CA ILE A 47 -4.31 -11.73 5.94
C ILE A 47 -5.22 -11.15 4.84
N ALA A 48 -4.83 -11.28 3.57
CA ALA A 48 -5.53 -10.67 2.44
C ALA A 48 -6.95 -11.21 2.25
N LEU A 49 -7.18 -12.49 2.55
CA LEU A 49 -8.49 -13.13 2.47
C LEU A 49 -9.31 -13.02 3.77
N GLY A 50 -8.77 -12.37 4.81
CA GLY A 50 -9.47 -12.18 6.09
C GLY A 50 -9.77 -13.50 6.81
N ALA A 51 -8.87 -14.48 6.72
CA ALA A 51 -9.05 -15.79 7.34
C ALA A 51 -8.99 -15.75 8.89
N LEU A 52 -8.38 -14.71 9.45
CA LEU A 52 -8.19 -14.53 10.89
C LEU A 52 -9.37 -13.75 11.51
N PRO A 53 -10.10 -14.35 12.48
CA PRO A 53 -11.25 -13.70 13.08
C PRO A 53 -10.84 -12.49 13.93
N GLY A 54 -11.62 -11.40 13.82
CA GLY A 54 -11.41 -10.18 14.61
C GLY A 54 -10.42 -9.18 14.01
N LEU A 55 -9.77 -9.51 12.88
CA LEU A 55 -8.99 -8.53 12.12
C LEU A 55 -9.89 -7.67 11.22
N PRO A 56 -9.52 -6.40 10.98
CA PRO A 56 -10.18 -5.57 9.99
C PRO A 56 -9.99 -6.16 8.59
N LYS A 57 -10.90 -5.82 7.67
CA LYS A 57 -10.72 -6.14 6.25
C LYS A 57 -9.53 -5.34 5.72
N ILE A 58 -8.69 -5.97 4.92
CA ILE A 58 -7.50 -5.34 4.34
C ILE A 58 -7.63 -5.34 2.81
N ALA A 59 -7.25 -4.23 2.19
CA ALA A 59 -7.06 -4.12 0.75
C ALA A 59 -5.58 -3.86 0.48
N VAL A 60 -4.90 -4.81 -0.17
CA VAL A 60 -3.45 -4.76 -0.39
C VAL A 60 -3.18 -4.23 -1.80
N HIS A 61 -2.58 -3.05 -1.87
CA HIS A 61 -2.16 -2.38 -3.10
C HIS A 61 -0.64 -2.49 -3.20
N TRP A 62 -0.18 -3.62 -3.75
CA TRP A 62 1.23 -4.03 -3.71
C TRP A 62 1.70 -4.55 -5.08
N PRO A 63 2.72 -3.93 -5.71
CA PRO A 63 3.11 -4.26 -7.09
C PRO A 63 3.46 -5.73 -7.35
N LEU A 64 3.84 -6.50 -6.34
CA LEU A 64 4.20 -7.91 -6.52
C LEU A 64 2.98 -8.81 -6.76
N ILE A 65 1.85 -8.53 -6.11
CA ILE A 65 0.70 -9.47 -6.07
C ILE A 65 -0.63 -8.85 -6.51
N ASP A 66 -0.68 -7.54 -6.73
CA ASP A 66 -1.91 -6.89 -7.16
C ASP A 66 -2.37 -7.42 -8.52
N PHE A 67 -3.68 -7.55 -8.67
CA PHE A 67 -4.28 -7.90 -9.94
C PHE A 67 -4.29 -6.68 -10.88
N GLU A 68 -4.44 -5.48 -10.33
CA GLU A 68 -4.39 -4.24 -11.09
C GLU A 68 -2.97 -3.96 -11.59
N CYS A 69 -2.84 -3.36 -12.78
CA CYS A 69 -1.54 -3.22 -13.44
C CYS A 69 -1.39 -1.97 -14.30
N GLY A 70 -0.13 -1.61 -14.56
CA GLY A 70 0.25 -0.59 -15.53
C GLY A 70 0.11 0.86 -15.05
N PRO A 71 0.61 1.82 -15.85
CA PRO A 71 0.35 3.24 -15.64
C PRO A 71 -0.81 3.74 -16.51
N GLU A 72 -1.90 4.11 -15.86
CA GLU A 72 -2.88 5.14 -16.24
C GLU A 72 -3.87 4.91 -17.38
N GLN A 73 -3.71 3.88 -18.22
CA GLN A 73 -4.64 3.64 -19.34
C GLN A 73 -5.15 2.19 -19.36
N GLY A 74 -6.17 1.91 -18.55
CA GLY A 74 -6.83 0.60 -18.48
C GLY A 74 -7.94 0.57 -17.43
N ALA A 75 -8.73 -0.51 -17.44
CA ALA A 75 -9.77 -0.75 -16.42
C ALA A 75 -9.18 -0.97 -15.02
N ASP A 76 -7.90 -1.31 -14.94
CA ASP A 76 -7.21 -1.79 -13.74
C ASP A 76 -5.97 -0.92 -13.43
N ASN A 77 -6.16 0.39 -13.19
CA ASN A 77 -5.08 1.35 -12.99
C ASN A 77 -4.53 1.34 -11.55
N PHE A 78 -3.58 0.45 -11.29
CA PHE A 78 -2.94 0.27 -9.98
C PHE A 78 -2.50 1.58 -9.29
N ILE A 79 -1.86 2.50 -10.05
CA ILE A 79 -1.33 3.73 -9.44
C ILE A 79 -2.43 4.69 -8.93
N GLU A 80 -3.67 4.51 -9.38
CA GLU A 80 -4.80 5.35 -8.96
C GLU A 80 -5.06 5.26 -7.45
N TRP A 81 -4.75 4.15 -6.79
CA TRP A 81 -4.88 4.05 -5.33
C TRP A 81 -3.97 5.03 -4.59
N PHE A 82 -2.77 5.26 -5.11
CA PHE A 82 -1.82 6.22 -4.55
C PHE A 82 -2.27 7.66 -4.84
N TRP A 83 -2.83 7.92 -6.02
CA TRP A 83 -3.41 9.23 -6.34
C TRP A 83 -4.67 9.53 -5.50
N LYS A 84 -5.54 8.55 -5.26
CA LYS A 84 -6.70 8.68 -4.34
C LYS A 84 -6.23 9.06 -2.93
N ALA A 85 -5.19 8.41 -2.43
CA ALA A 85 -4.61 8.74 -1.14
C ALA A 85 -3.99 10.15 -1.13
N ASP A 86 -3.31 10.57 -2.20
CA ASP A 86 -2.82 11.96 -2.31
C ASP A 86 -3.97 12.98 -2.31
N ARG A 87 -5.11 12.67 -2.96
CA ARG A 87 -6.30 13.52 -2.93
C ARG A 87 -7.08 13.48 -1.61
N GLY A 88 -6.69 12.63 -0.65
CA GLY A 88 -7.37 12.45 0.63
C GLY A 88 -8.69 11.67 0.52
N GLU A 89 -8.84 10.88 -0.55
CA GLU A 89 -10.04 10.07 -0.82
C GLU A 89 -9.92 8.64 -0.27
N LEU A 90 -8.78 8.29 0.35
CA LEU A 90 -8.47 6.96 0.85
C LEU A 90 -8.03 7.03 2.31
N GLU A 91 -8.93 6.69 3.24
CA GLU A 91 -8.65 6.61 4.68
C GLU A 91 -9.48 5.48 5.32
N PRO A 92 -8.91 4.65 6.22
CA PRO A 92 -7.52 4.63 6.67
C PRO A 92 -6.58 3.89 5.70
N PHE A 93 -5.30 4.28 5.71
CA PHE A 93 -4.27 3.54 4.97
C PHE A 93 -2.92 3.48 5.68
N VAL A 94 -2.22 2.37 5.45
CA VAL A 94 -0.83 2.15 5.85
C VAL A 94 0.06 2.38 4.63
N LEU A 95 1.04 3.26 4.77
CA LEU A 95 2.10 3.43 3.77
C LEU A 95 3.26 2.49 4.11
N VAL A 96 3.56 1.55 3.22
CA VAL A 96 4.73 0.67 3.34
C VAL A 96 5.79 1.13 2.35
N LEU A 97 7.02 1.32 2.85
CA LEU A 97 8.18 1.66 2.04
C LEU A 97 9.15 0.47 2.05
N GLU A 98 9.56 0.03 0.87
CA GLU A 98 10.59 -0.98 0.67
C GLU A 98 11.70 -0.42 -0.26
N GLY A 99 12.95 -0.65 0.14
CA GLY A 99 14.12 0.00 -0.46
C GLY A 99 14.48 1.34 0.18
N SER A 100 15.75 1.75 0.05
CA SER A 100 16.22 3.02 0.63
C SER A 100 15.80 4.23 -0.19
N ILE A 101 15.71 5.39 0.47
CA ILE A 101 15.29 6.65 -0.16
C ILE A 101 16.55 7.32 -0.76
N PRO A 102 16.65 7.49 -2.08
CA PRO A 102 17.77 8.18 -2.69
C PRO A 102 17.74 9.67 -2.35
N ASN A 103 18.91 10.31 -2.45
CA ASN A 103 18.99 11.76 -2.41
C ASN A 103 18.73 12.33 -3.82
N GLU A 104 17.47 12.64 -4.14
CA GLU A 104 17.11 13.24 -5.43
C GLU A 104 17.67 14.68 -5.60
N ALA A 105 18.28 15.30 -4.59
CA ALA A 105 18.95 16.60 -4.76
C ALA A 105 20.25 16.53 -5.57
N ILE A 106 20.78 15.32 -5.81
CA ILE A 106 22.04 15.09 -6.55
C ILE A 106 21.85 14.28 -7.85
N ASN A 107 20.61 14.20 -8.36
CA ASN A 107 20.25 13.41 -9.56
C ASN A 107 20.55 14.11 -10.90
N GLY A 108 20.90 15.41 -10.89
CA GLY A 108 21.18 16.18 -12.11
C GLY A 108 19.92 16.44 -12.92
N GLU A 109 19.88 15.96 -14.16
CA GLU A 109 18.72 16.07 -15.07
C GLU A 109 17.82 14.82 -15.02
N GLY A 110 18.19 13.81 -14.23
CA GLY A 110 17.49 12.52 -14.15
C GLY A 110 16.71 12.32 -12.86
N TYR A 111 16.46 11.06 -12.53
CA TYR A 111 15.82 10.59 -11.31
C TYR A 111 16.46 9.27 -10.90
N PHE A 112 16.59 9.01 -9.60
CA PHE A 112 17.06 7.71 -9.11
C PHE A 112 15.92 6.70 -8.98
N THR A 113 14.70 7.19 -8.73
CA THR A 113 13.49 6.37 -8.53
C THR A 113 12.32 6.90 -9.36
N GLY A 114 11.33 6.04 -9.63
CA GLY A 114 10.15 6.43 -10.38
C GLY A 114 9.01 5.43 -10.20
N PHE A 115 7.95 5.87 -9.52
CA PHE A 115 6.76 5.06 -9.25
C PHE A 115 5.53 5.76 -9.83
N GLY A 116 4.98 5.22 -10.92
CA GLY A 116 3.98 5.96 -11.69
C GLY A 116 4.56 7.19 -12.40
N ARG A 117 3.69 8.05 -12.92
CA ARG A 117 4.06 9.26 -13.66
C ARG A 117 3.06 10.38 -13.37
N HIS A 118 3.53 11.61 -13.49
CA HIS A 118 2.70 12.80 -13.49
C HIS A 118 1.80 12.82 -14.74
N PRO A 119 0.47 12.96 -14.60
CA PRO A 119 -0.44 13.00 -15.75
C PRO A 119 -0.13 14.14 -16.72
N ASP A 120 0.30 15.28 -16.20
CA ASP A 120 0.47 16.52 -16.98
C ASP A 120 1.82 16.59 -17.71
N THR A 121 2.88 16.05 -17.09
CA THR A 121 4.26 16.16 -17.60
C THR A 121 4.81 14.83 -18.11
N ASN A 122 4.12 13.73 -17.83
CA ASN A 122 4.54 12.36 -18.10
C ASN A 122 5.91 12.00 -17.50
N GLN A 123 6.38 12.78 -16.52
CA GLN A 123 7.62 12.52 -15.78
C GLN A 123 7.35 11.54 -14.63
N PRO A 124 8.32 10.69 -14.25
CA PRO A 124 8.16 9.81 -13.10
C PRO A 124 7.89 10.60 -11.82
N VAL A 125 7.06 10.03 -10.95
CA VAL A 125 6.92 10.52 -9.58
C VAL A 125 7.96 9.81 -8.73
N THR A 126 8.88 10.56 -8.14
CA THR A 126 9.97 9.98 -7.33
C THR A 126 9.43 9.46 -6.00
N ILE A 127 10.16 8.55 -5.34
CA ILE A 127 9.77 8.08 -4.01
C ILE A 127 9.73 9.23 -2.99
N ASN A 128 10.65 10.19 -3.09
CA ASN A 128 10.69 11.38 -2.24
C ASN A 128 9.38 12.17 -2.35
N GLU A 129 8.90 12.38 -3.58
CA GLU A 129 7.64 13.06 -3.82
C GLU A 129 6.43 12.26 -3.29
N TRP A 130 6.40 10.95 -3.48
CA TRP A 130 5.34 10.11 -2.90
C TRP A 130 5.31 10.17 -1.37
N ILE A 131 6.47 10.16 -0.73
CA ILE A 131 6.58 10.29 0.72
C ILE A 131 6.00 11.63 1.17
N ASP A 132 6.39 12.74 0.54
CA ASP A 132 5.88 14.07 0.88
C ASP A 132 4.35 14.16 0.71
N LYS A 133 3.79 13.50 -0.31
CA LYS A 133 2.36 13.44 -0.58
C LYS A 133 1.57 12.58 0.41
N LEU A 134 2.09 11.41 0.76
CA LEU A 134 1.34 10.34 1.43
C LEU A 134 1.63 10.24 2.92
N ALA A 135 2.88 10.44 3.34
CA ALA A 135 3.26 10.29 4.75
C ALA A 135 2.43 11.17 5.71
N PRO A 136 2.08 12.43 5.40
CA PRO A 136 1.25 13.25 6.28
C PRO A 136 -0.20 12.78 6.42
N LYS A 137 -0.67 11.91 5.51
CA LYS A 137 -2.05 11.42 5.44
C LYS A 137 -2.16 9.96 5.90
N ALA A 138 -1.04 9.24 5.97
CA ALA A 138 -0.99 7.84 6.35
C ALA A 138 -1.37 7.66 7.82
N THR A 139 -2.18 6.63 8.11
CA THR A 139 -2.48 6.21 9.48
C THR A 139 -1.25 5.62 10.15
N ILE A 140 -0.47 4.84 9.39
CA ILE A 140 0.80 4.23 9.81
C ILE A 140 1.77 4.32 8.63
N ILE A 141 3.04 4.56 8.93
CA ILE A 141 4.14 4.40 7.98
C ILE A 141 5.00 3.23 8.46
N LEU A 142 5.23 2.25 7.58
CA LEU A 142 6.01 1.05 7.83
C LEU A 142 7.21 1.00 6.89
N ALA A 143 8.42 1.00 7.44
CA ALA A 143 9.63 0.69 6.69
C ALA A 143 9.85 -0.83 6.68
N ALA A 144 9.77 -1.45 5.51
CA ALA A 144 10.01 -2.87 5.30
C ALA A 144 11.46 -3.09 4.86
N GLY A 145 12.22 -3.81 5.68
CA GLY A 145 13.62 -4.18 5.40
C GLY A 145 14.66 -3.15 5.84
N THR A 146 15.91 -3.60 5.90
CA THR A 146 17.06 -2.78 6.35
C THR A 146 17.25 -1.55 5.47
N CYS A 147 17.09 -1.68 4.15
CA CYS A 147 17.25 -0.55 3.23
C CYS A 147 16.27 0.59 3.55
N ALA A 148 14.97 0.28 3.70
CA ALA A 148 13.96 1.29 4.02
C ALA A 148 14.14 1.90 5.41
N THR A 149 14.71 1.14 6.36
CA THR A 149 14.84 1.57 7.76
C THR A 149 16.13 2.36 8.01
N TYR A 150 17.24 1.97 7.36
CA TYR A 150 18.59 2.41 7.72
C TYR A 150 19.50 2.76 6.55
N GLY A 151 19.07 2.56 5.29
CA GLY A 151 19.88 2.83 4.09
C GLY A 151 20.50 1.60 3.49
#